data_AF-A0A1C4EGI7-F1
#
_entry.id   AF-A0A1C4EGI7-F1
#
_cell.length_a   1.000
_cell.length_b   1.000
_cell.length_c   1.000
_cell.angle_alpha   90.00
_cell.angle_beta   90.00
_cell.angle_gamma   90.00
#
_symmetry.space_group_name_H-M   'P 1'
#
loop_
_entity.id
_entity.type
_entity.pdbx_description
1 polymer ?
#
loop_
_entity_poly.entity_id
_entity_poly.type
_entity_poly.pdbx_seq_one_letter_code
_entity_poly.pdbx_strand_id
1 'polypeptide(L)'
;MLKIDRKAVDTAIEEMELYTATKEVLTKYEAEKEVLVQREKALAERLAQLQEQHTSLLIDREVATDNPSDYIYMSKQLTNVNEDVKIITSLQEKLKESYTELKQKYMPIIQENYKKDSATRHKHFNVSETVAYVRNELQQAISDYEKAIREQDQQVMPLIYDDFLDDSELMNEGWEVDQESRVRVLAFKRTFEFDRNKLLYDKEIKL
;
A
#
# COMPACT_ATOMS: atom_id res chain seq x y z
N MET A 1 27.13 -7.98 14.61
CA MET A 1 26.30 -7.00 13.89
C MET A 1 24.95 -6.93 14.61
N LEU A 2 24.61 -5.78 15.20
CA LEU A 2 23.30 -5.57 15.84
C LEU A 2 22.21 -5.71 14.78
N LYS A 3 21.16 -6.49 15.09
CA LYS A 3 19.98 -6.66 14.23
C LYS A 3 18.78 -6.01 14.91
N ILE A 4 17.95 -5.35 14.11
CA ILE A 4 16.68 -4.78 14.59
C ILE A 4 15.66 -5.92 14.68
N ASP A 5 15.05 -6.12 15.85
CA ASP A 5 13.87 -6.97 15.99
C ASP A 5 12.65 -6.19 15.51
N ARG A 6 11.94 -6.73 14.51
CA ARG A 6 10.77 -6.09 13.88
C ARG A 6 9.44 -6.78 14.19
N LYS A 7 9.43 -7.79 15.08
CA LYS A 7 8.22 -8.58 15.36
C LYS A 7 6.98 -7.73 15.65
N ALA A 8 7.12 -6.70 16.48
CA ALA A 8 5.99 -5.82 16.81
C ALA A 8 5.44 -5.06 15.59
N VAL A 9 6.31 -4.68 14.65
CA VAL A 9 5.91 -4.01 13.40
C VAL A 9 5.21 -5.01 12.48
N ASP A 10 5.77 -6.21 12.33
CA ASP A 10 5.16 -7.25 11.49
C ASP A 10 3.78 -7.65 12.01
N THR A 11 3.63 -7.85 13.33
CA THR A 11 2.32 -8.11 13.97
C THR A 11 1.34 -6.96 13.74
N ALA A 12 1.78 -5.71 13.91
CA ALA A 12 0.92 -4.55 13.66
C ALA A 12 0.46 -4.46 12.19
N ILE A 13 1.27 -4.91 11.23
CA ILE A 13 0.89 -4.97 9.80
C ILE A 13 -0.17 -6.06 9.58
N GLU A 14 0.00 -7.24 10.18
CA GLU A 14 -0.94 -8.36 10.05
C GLU A 14 -2.31 -8.04 10.66
N GLU A 15 -2.34 -7.37 11.80
CA GLU A 15 -3.56 -6.99 12.51
C GLU A 15 -4.19 -5.70 11.96
N MET A 16 -3.54 -5.02 11.01
CA MET A 16 -3.99 -3.74 10.49
C MET A 16 -5.27 -3.88 9.67
N GLU A 17 -6.37 -3.33 10.21
CA GLU A 17 -7.63 -3.24 9.49
C GLU A 17 -8.02 -1.78 9.21
N LEU A 18 -7.79 -1.35 7.97
CA LEU A 18 -8.14 -0.01 7.51
C LEU A 18 -9.47 0.02 6.76
N TYR A 19 -10.13 1.18 6.84
CA TYR A 19 -11.30 1.56 6.06
C TYR A 19 -12.53 0.67 6.26
N THR A 20 -12.74 0.14 7.46
CA THR A 20 -13.85 -0.78 7.77
C THR A 20 -15.21 -0.15 7.46
N ALA A 21 -15.47 1.07 7.93
CA ALA A 21 -16.72 1.77 7.66
C ALA A 21 -16.92 2.07 6.16
N THR A 22 -15.87 2.49 5.46
CA THR A 22 -15.93 2.70 4.00
C THR A 22 -16.23 1.38 3.26
N LYS A 23 -15.60 0.26 3.65
CA LYS A 23 -15.84 -1.07 3.06
C LYS A 23 -17.29 -1.52 3.24
N GLU A 24 -17.88 -1.29 4.41
CA GLU A 24 -19.29 -1.61 4.64
C GLU A 24 -20.24 -0.85 3.71
N VAL A 25 -19.99 0.46 3.53
CA VAL A 25 -20.79 1.30 2.63
C VAL A 25 -20.64 0.85 1.17
N LEU A 26 -19.41 0.53 0.73
CA LEU A 26 -19.15 0.04 -0.62
C LEU A 26 -19.83 -1.32 -0.87
N THR A 27 -19.89 -2.19 0.13
CA THR A 27 -20.60 -3.47 0.03
C THR A 27 -22.10 -3.27 -0.20
N LYS A 28 -22.72 -2.31 0.51
CA LYS A 28 -24.13 -1.95 0.30
C LYS A 28 -24.37 -1.36 -1.09
N TYR A 29 -23.48 -0.50 -1.55
CA TYR A 29 -23.53 0.06 -2.91
C TYR A 29 -23.44 -1.03 -3.99
N GLU A 30 -22.49 -1.97 -3.87
CA GLU A 30 -22.35 -3.07 -4.84
C GLU A 30 -23.58 -4.00 -4.83
N ALA A 31 -24.17 -4.27 -3.66
CA ALA A 31 -25.40 -5.06 -3.58
C ALA A 31 -26.58 -4.39 -4.30
N GLU A 32 -26.79 -3.08 -4.12
CA GLU A 32 -27.84 -2.34 -4.83
C GLU A 32 -27.54 -2.23 -6.33
N LYS A 33 -26.27 -2.05 -6.70
CA LYS A 33 -25.81 -1.99 -8.10
C LYS A 33 -26.05 -3.30 -8.82
N GLU A 34 -25.85 -4.45 -8.17
CA GLU A 34 -26.06 -5.77 -8.76
C GLU A 34 -27.52 -5.97 -9.20
N VAL A 35 -28.49 -5.44 -8.44
CA VAL A 35 -29.91 -5.46 -8.84
C VAL A 35 -30.13 -4.74 -10.17
N LEU A 36 -29.46 -3.59 -10.37
CA LEU A 36 -29.53 -2.86 -11.64
C LEU A 36 -28.84 -3.62 -12.78
N VAL A 37 -27.72 -4.29 -12.51
CA VAL A 37 -27.00 -5.11 -13.51
C VAL A 37 -27.87 -6.27 -13.98
N GLN A 38 -28.54 -6.98 -13.07
CA GLN A 38 -29.45 -8.06 -13.43
C GLN A 38 -30.64 -7.55 -14.26
N ARG A 39 -31.16 -6.36 -13.92
CA ARG A 39 -32.22 -5.71 -14.70
C ARG A 39 -31.74 -5.31 -16.09
N GLU A 40 -30.52 -4.78 -16.22
CA GLU A 40 -29.91 -4.44 -17.51
C GLU A 40 -29.82 -5.66 -18.41
N LYS A 41 -29.30 -6.77 -17.85
CA LYS A 41 -29.15 -8.04 -18.56
C LYS A 41 -30.51 -8.57 -19.04
N ALA A 42 -31.51 -8.60 -18.18
CA ALA A 42 -32.85 -9.06 -18.54
C ALA A 42 -33.49 -8.22 -19.66
N LEU A 43 -33.31 -6.89 -19.62
CA LEU A 43 -33.79 -6.00 -20.68
C LEU A 43 -33.06 -6.24 -22.00
N ALA A 44 -31.73 -6.44 -21.97
CA ALA A 44 -30.94 -6.72 -23.16
C ALA A 44 -31.32 -8.07 -23.80
N GLU A 45 -31.49 -9.11 -22.99
CA GLU A 45 -31.94 -10.43 -23.45
C GLU A 45 -33.32 -10.36 -24.10
N ARG A 46 -34.27 -9.67 -23.46
CA ARG A 46 -35.62 -9.51 -24.01
C ARG A 46 -35.61 -8.69 -25.31
N LEU A 47 -34.75 -7.67 -25.40
CA LEU A 47 -34.60 -6.88 -26.63
C LEU A 47 -34.10 -7.76 -27.79
N ALA A 48 -33.09 -8.60 -27.54
CA ALA A 48 -32.56 -9.52 -28.55
C ALA A 48 -33.64 -10.51 -29.03
N GLN A 49 -34.43 -11.07 -28.11
CA GLN A 49 -35.57 -11.94 -28.46
C GLN A 49 -36.60 -11.23 -29.34
N LEU A 50 -36.95 -9.97 -29.02
CA LEU A 50 -37.89 -9.19 -29.82
C LEU A 50 -37.34 -8.89 -31.21
N GLN A 51 -36.03 -8.64 -31.35
CA GLN A 51 -35.39 -8.43 -32.66
C GLN A 51 -35.43 -9.69 -33.54
N GLU A 52 -35.20 -10.86 -32.94
CA GLU A 52 -35.34 -12.15 -33.62
C GLU A 52 -36.81 -12.39 -34.04
N GLN A 53 -37.75 -12.19 -33.12
CA GLN A 53 -39.19 -12.30 -33.40
C GLN A 53 -39.65 -11.34 -34.50
N HIS A 54 -39.19 -10.08 -34.47
CA HIS A 54 -39.47 -9.09 -35.50
C HIS A 54 -39.00 -9.57 -36.88
N THR A 55 -37.79 -10.16 -36.96
CA THR A 55 -37.21 -10.67 -38.20
C THR A 55 -37.99 -11.86 -38.75
N SER A 56 -38.35 -12.82 -37.88
CA SER A 56 -39.21 -13.96 -38.26
C SER A 56 -40.55 -13.49 -38.81
N LEU A 57 -41.24 -12.59 -38.10
CA LEU A 57 -42.55 -12.08 -38.50
C LEU A 57 -42.50 -11.32 -39.84
N LEU A 58 -41.40 -10.63 -40.15
CA LEU A 58 -41.23 -10.00 -41.48
C LEU A 58 -41.17 -11.05 -42.60
N ILE A 59 -40.42 -12.13 -42.39
CA ILE A 59 -40.33 -13.24 -43.34
C ILE A 59 -41.70 -13.91 -43.50
N ASP A 60 -42.36 -14.24 -42.38
CA ASP A 60 -43.67 -14.91 -42.39
C ASP A 60 -44.74 -14.05 -43.06
N ARG A 61 -44.72 -12.73 -42.84
CA ARG A 61 -45.63 -11.79 -43.51
C ARG A 61 -45.39 -11.74 -45.03
N GLU A 62 -44.14 -11.78 -45.47
CA GLU A 62 -43.80 -11.79 -46.90
C GLU A 62 -44.33 -13.06 -47.58
N VAL A 63 -44.24 -14.21 -46.90
CA VAL A 63 -44.80 -15.49 -47.38
C VAL A 63 -46.33 -15.46 -47.41
N ALA A 64 -46.98 -14.70 -46.51
CA ALA A 64 -48.43 -14.58 -46.42
C ALA A 64 -49.06 -13.54 -47.37
N THR A 65 -48.31 -12.98 -48.32
CA THR A 65 -48.74 -11.88 -49.20
C THR A 65 -50.03 -12.19 -49.99
N ASP A 66 -50.25 -13.44 -50.37
CA ASP A 66 -51.44 -13.88 -51.11
C ASP A 66 -52.65 -14.23 -50.20
N ASN A 67 -52.48 -14.22 -48.86
CA ASN A 67 -53.56 -14.41 -47.89
C ASN A 67 -53.77 -13.14 -47.05
N PRO A 68 -54.79 -12.31 -47.38
CA PRO A 68 -55.05 -11.06 -46.67
C PRO A 68 -55.27 -11.23 -45.15
N SER A 69 -55.88 -12.33 -44.71
CA SER A 69 -56.14 -12.55 -43.28
C SER A 69 -54.84 -12.79 -42.50
N ASP A 70 -53.95 -13.64 -43.03
CA ASP A 70 -52.66 -13.94 -42.42
C ASP A 70 -51.73 -12.72 -42.47
N TYR A 71 -51.74 -11.98 -43.57
CA TYR A 71 -50.97 -10.74 -43.71
C TYR A 71 -51.38 -9.68 -42.66
N ILE A 72 -52.69 -9.49 -42.44
CA ILE A 72 -53.21 -8.58 -41.41
C ILE A 72 -52.80 -9.06 -40.01
N TYR A 73 -52.88 -10.36 -39.75
CA TYR A 73 -52.47 -10.93 -38.46
C TYR A 73 -50.99 -10.68 -38.18
N MET A 74 -50.09 -11.01 -39.11
CA MET A 74 -48.65 -10.79 -38.95
C MET A 74 -48.31 -9.29 -38.84
N SER A 75 -49.01 -8.43 -39.57
CA SER A 75 -48.86 -6.98 -39.46
C SER A 75 -49.20 -6.48 -38.05
N LYS A 76 -50.26 -7.01 -37.42
CA LYS A 76 -50.59 -6.68 -36.02
C LYS A 76 -49.52 -7.17 -35.05
N GLN A 77 -48.99 -8.38 -35.24
CA GLN A 77 -47.91 -8.90 -34.39
C GLN A 77 -46.64 -8.05 -34.52
N LEU A 78 -46.28 -7.62 -35.74
CA LEU A 78 -45.17 -6.69 -35.96
C LEU A 78 -45.39 -5.34 -35.26
N THR A 79 -46.61 -4.80 -35.26
CA THR A 79 -46.92 -3.59 -34.50
C THR A 79 -46.68 -3.79 -33.01
N ASN A 80 -47.17 -4.91 -32.43
CA ASN A 80 -46.97 -5.23 -31.01
C ASN A 80 -45.47 -5.34 -30.66
N VAL A 81 -44.70 -6.06 -31.48
CA VAL A 81 -43.24 -6.20 -31.27
C VAL A 81 -42.54 -4.83 -31.32
N ASN A 82 -42.94 -3.96 -32.26
CA ASN A 82 -42.39 -2.61 -32.35
C ASN A 82 -42.74 -1.74 -31.14
N GLU A 83 -43.93 -1.90 -30.56
CA GLU A 83 -44.32 -1.24 -29.31
C GLU A 83 -43.50 -1.75 -28.12
N ASP A 84 -43.34 -3.07 -27.99
CA ASP A 84 -42.52 -3.68 -26.95
C ASP A 84 -41.05 -3.22 -27.02
N VAL A 85 -40.47 -3.14 -28.22
CA VAL A 85 -39.10 -2.62 -28.42
C VAL A 85 -38.98 -1.16 -27.94
N LYS A 86 -39.97 -0.30 -28.24
CA LYS A 86 -39.98 1.09 -27.76
C LYS A 86 -40.05 1.14 -26.23
N ILE A 87 -40.89 0.32 -25.61
CA ILE A 87 -41.02 0.23 -24.16
C ILE A 87 -39.69 -0.17 -23.53
N ILE A 88 -39.05 -1.24 -24.03
CA ILE A 88 -37.76 -1.72 -23.50
C ILE A 88 -36.67 -0.66 -23.67
N THR A 89 -36.61 0.01 -24.81
CA THR A 89 -35.63 1.07 -25.05
C THR A 89 -35.81 2.21 -24.03
N SER A 90 -37.05 2.64 -23.77
CA SER A 90 -37.34 3.63 -22.72
C SER A 90 -36.95 3.13 -21.31
N LEU A 91 -37.17 1.85 -21.01
CA LEU A 91 -36.75 1.26 -19.73
C LEU A 91 -35.22 1.21 -19.57
N GLN A 92 -34.48 0.98 -20.66
CA GLN A 92 -33.02 1.02 -20.67
C GLN A 92 -32.50 2.45 -20.45
N GLU A 93 -33.17 3.47 -20.99
CA GLU A 93 -32.85 4.87 -20.71
C GLU A 93 -33.07 5.22 -19.22
N LYS A 94 -34.23 4.86 -18.68
CA LYS A 94 -34.52 5.04 -17.25
C LYS A 94 -33.54 4.29 -16.34
N LEU A 95 -33.01 3.16 -16.79
CA LEU A 95 -32.00 2.42 -16.04
C LEU A 95 -30.70 3.22 -15.88
N LYS A 96 -30.30 3.99 -16.89
CA LYS A 96 -29.14 4.91 -16.80
C LYS A 96 -29.37 6.00 -15.75
N GLU A 97 -30.60 6.50 -15.65
CA GLU A 97 -31.01 7.44 -14.60
C GLU A 97 -30.91 6.78 -13.23
N SER A 98 -31.44 5.55 -13.06
CA SER A 98 -31.33 4.80 -11.80
C SER A 98 -29.88 4.55 -11.35
N TYR A 99 -28.95 4.28 -12.27
CA TYR A 99 -27.52 4.21 -11.94
C TYR A 99 -26.96 5.54 -11.45
N THR A 100 -27.41 6.65 -12.05
CA THR A 100 -26.98 8.00 -11.66
C THR A 100 -27.52 8.35 -10.28
N GLU A 101 -28.79 8.05 -10.01
CA GLU A 101 -29.41 8.22 -8.70
C GLU A 101 -28.72 7.39 -7.61
N LEU A 102 -28.37 6.13 -7.92
CA LEU A 102 -27.63 5.28 -7.00
C LEU A 102 -26.26 5.89 -6.65
N LYS A 103 -25.52 6.39 -7.64
CA LYS A 103 -24.24 7.08 -7.41
C LYS A 103 -24.43 8.35 -6.58
N GLN A 104 -25.45 9.15 -6.90
CA GLN A 104 -25.75 10.38 -6.16
C GLN A 104 -26.11 10.10 -4.69
N LYS A 105 -26.86 9.04 -4.42
CA LYS A 105 -27.19 8.56 -3.06
C LYS A 105 -25.94 8.19 -2.26
N TYR A 106 -25.02 7.42 -2.85
CA TYR A 106 -23.86 6.89 -2.13
C TYR A 106 -22.65 7.81 -2.10
N MET A 107 -22.49 8.73 -3.06
CA MET A 107 -21.37 9.67 -3.14
C MET A 107 -21.08 10.42 -1.83
N PRO A 108 -22.05 11.11 -1.19
CA PRO A 108 -21.78 11.82 0.06
C PRO A 108 -21.46 10.86 1.22
N ILE A 109 -22.10 9.69 1.27
CA ILE A 109 -21.91 8.69 2.33
C ILE A 109 -20.50 8.10 2.25
N ILE A 110 -20.05 7.74 1.05
CA ILE A 110 -18.69 7.24 0.81
C ILE A 110 -17.68 8.33 1.19
N GLN A 111 -17.91 9.58 0.76
CA GLN A 111 -17.01 10.69 1.08
C GLN A 111 -16.87 10.90 2.59
N GLU A 112 -17.97 10.89 3.33
CA GLU A 112 -17.97 11.08 4.77
C GLU A 112 -17.25 9.95 5.50
N ASN A 113 -17.56 8.69 5.18
CA ASN A 113 -16.93 7.53 5.81
C ASN A 113 -15.44 7.47 5.49
N TYR A 114 -15.05 7.72 4.23
CA TYR A 114 -13.64 7.77 3.84
C TYR A 114 -12.88 8.86 4.60
N LYS A 115 -13.47 10.06 4.76
CA LYS A 115 -12.84 11.14 5.55
C LYS A 115 -12.60 10.71 7.00
N LYS A 116 -13.59 10.08 7.64
CA LYS A 116 -13.47 9.58 9.02
C LYS A 116 -12.40 8.50 9.13
N ASP A 117 -12.45 7.48 8.26
CA ASP A 117 -11.47 6.40 8.24
C ASP A 117 -10.06 6.92 7.98
N SER A 118 -9.91 7.88 7.07
CA SER A 118 -8.62 8.50 6.75
C SER A 118 -8.06 9.33 7.90
N ALA A 119 -8.91 10.00 8.67
CA ALA A 119 -8.51 10.72 9.87
C ALA A 119 -8.06 9.76 10.98
N THR A 120 -8.81 8.68 11.20
CA THR A 120 -8.43 7.58 12.12
C THR A 120 -7.09 6.97 11.72
N ARG A 121 -6.91 6.66 10.43
CA ARG A 121 -5.63 6.17 9.90
C ARG A 121 -4.48 7.12 10.22
N HIS A 122 -4.62 8.41 9.93
CA HIS A 122 -3.57 9.39 10.21
C HIS A 122 -3.24 9.48 11.71
N LYS A 123 -4.25 9.38 12.57
CA LYS A 123 -4.06 9.45 14.03
C LYS A 123 -3.31 8.22 14.58
N HIS A 124 -3.62 7.03 14.07
CA HIS A 124 -3.09 5.78 14.61
C HIS A 124 -1.82 5.29 13.90
N PHE A 125 -1.61 5.69 12.65
CA PHE A 125 -0.49 5.23 11.81
C PHE A 125 0.31 6.42 11.27
N ASN A 126 0.75 7.31 12.15
CA ASN A 126 1.64 8.42 11.79
C ASN A 126 3.08 7.92 11.60
N VAL A 127 3.35 7.36 10.41
CA VAL A 127 4.65 6.76 10.08
C VAL A 127 5.81 7.74 10.28
N SER A 128 5.63 9.02 9.98
CA SER A 128 6.70 10.02 10.12
C SER A 128 7.16 10.20 11.56
N GLU A 129 6.21 10.24 12.50
CA GLU A 129 6.50 10.36 13.93
C GLU A 129 7.13 9.07 14.48
N THR A 130 6.61 7.91 14.07
CA THR A 130 7.20 6.61 14.41
C THR A 130 8.65 6.49 13.92
N VAL A 131 8.92 6.91 12.67
CA VAL A 131 10.29 6.91 12.11
C VAL A 131 11.21 7.83 12.90
N ALA A 132 10.75 9.03 13.26
CA ALA A 132 11.54 9.97 14.06
C ALA A 132 11.86 9.39 15.44
N TYR A 133 10.88 8.77 16.11
CA TYR A 133 11.06 8.13 17.41
C TYR A 133 12.07 6.98 17.35
N VAL A 134 11.86 6.01 16.45
CA VAL A 134 12.75 4.85 16.31
C VAL A 134 14.18 5.25 15.93
N ARG A 135 14.34 6.29 15.10
CA ARG A 135 15.65 6.84 14.76
C ARG A 135 16.38 7.35 15.99
N ASN A 136 15.70 8.14 16.82
CA ASN A 136 16.29 8.71 18.02
C ASN A 136 16.64 7.62 19.04
N GLU A 137 15.78 6.62 19.22
CA GLU A 137 16.08 5.47 20.10
C GLU A 137 17.30 4.69 19.63
N LEU A 138 17.43 4.44 18.33
CA LEU A 138 18.60 3.75 17.78
C LEU A 138 19.88 4.57 17.95
N GLN A 139 19.82 5.89 17.72
CA GLN A 139 20.95 6.79 17.95
C GLN A 139 21.40 6.77 19.42
N GLN A 140 20.44 6.81 20.35
CA GLN A 140 20.74 6.74 21.78
C GLN A 140 21.37 5.39 22.16
N ALA A 141 20.80 4.27 21.70
CA ALA A 141 21.32 2.94 21.99
C ALA A 141 22.76 2.74 21.48
N ILE A 142 23.08 3.27 20.30
CA ILE A 142 24.44 3.23 19.76
C ILE A 142 25.36 4.15 20.59
N SER A 143 24.90 5.34 20.97
CA SER A 143 25.68 6.26 21.81
C SER A 143 25.99 5.67 23.19
N ASP A 144 25.02 5.00 23.82
CA ASP A 144 25.19 4.31 25.11
C ASP A 144 26.20 3.15 24.98
N TYR A 145 26.13 2.40 23.87
CA TYR A 145 27.09 1.34 23.57
C TYR A 145 28.52 1.89 23.39
N GLU A 146 28.69 2.98 22.65
CA GLU A 146 29.99 3.67 22.52
C GLU A 146 30.51 4.19 23.86
N LYS A 147 29.62 4.76 24.68
CA LYS A 147 29.98 5.24 26.01
C LYS A 147 30.48 4.10 26.90
N ALA A 148 29.80 2.96 26.88
CA ALA A 148 30.22 1.77 27.63
C ALA A 148 31.59 1.24 27.17
N ILE A 149 31.88 1.28 25.87
CA ILE A 149 33.22 0.96 25.33
C ILE A 149 34.25 1.95 25.87
N ARG A 150 33.99 3.26 25.77
CA ARG A 150 34.91 4.31 26.24
C ARG A 150 35.18 4.22 27.74
N GLU A 151 34.15 3.94 28.55
CA GLU A 151 34.29 3.75 30.00
C GLU A 151 35.18 2.55 30.32
N GLN A 152 35.05 1.43 29.58
CA GLN A 152 35.92 0.26 29.73
C GLN A 152 37.35 0.53 29.25
N ASP A 153 37.52 1.23 28.12
CA ASP A 153 38.84 1.66 27.65
C ASP A 153 39.52 2.54 28.71
N GLN A 154 38.82 3.53 29.28
CA GLN A 154 39.35 4.43 30.31
C GLN A 154 39.83 3.71 31.59
N GLN A 155 39.35 2.50 31.88
CA GLN A 155 39.82 1.74 33.04
C GLN A 155 41.24 1.19 32.85
N VAL A 156 41.67 0.95 31.60
CA VAL A 156 42.98 0.38 31.29
C VAL A 156 43.93 1.39 30.67
N MET A 157 43.42 2.43 30.01
CA MET A 157 44.23 3.39 29.28
C MET A 157 45.25 4.12 30.18
N PRO A 158 44.93 4.64 31.38
CA PRO A 158 45.92 5.31 32.23
C PRO A 158 47.14 4.42 32.52
N LEU A 159 46.93 3.16 32.90
CA LEU A 159 48.04 2.22 33.14
C LEU A 159 48.85 1.96 31.87
N ILE A 160 48.19 1.78 30.72
CA ILE A 160 48.88 1.54 29.45
C ILE A 160 49.69 2.77 29.02
N TYR A 161 49.16 3.98 29.21
CA TYR A 161 49.87 5.21 28.90
C TYR A 161 51.03 5.44 29.86
N ASP A 162 50.74 5.47 31.17
CA ASP A 162 51.68 5.89 32.21
C ASP A 162 52.83 4.88 32.40
N ASP A 163 52.55 3.56 32.39
CA ASP A 163 53.55 2.53 32.70
C ASP A 163 54.22 1.93 31.45
N PHE A 164 53.59 2.01 30.27
CA PHE A 164 54.14 1.39 29.06
C PHE A 164 54.50 2.43 27.99
N LEU A 165 53.54 3.24 27.54
CA LEU A 165 53.78 4.17 26.43
C LEU A 165 54.74 5.31 26.80
N ASP A 166 54.77 5.71 28.07
CA ASP A 166 55.67 6.73 28.61
C ASP A 166 57.06 6.19 29.04
N ASP A 167 57.25 4.86 29.08
CA ASP A 167 58.55 4.26 29.37
C ASP A 167 59.48 4.39 28.16
N SER A 168 60.37 5.40 28.21
CA SER A 168 61.33 5.69 27.14
C SER A 168 62.36 4.59 26.86
N GLU A 169 62.65 3.71 27.84
CA GLU A 169 63.58 2.60 27.65
C GLU A 169 62.88 1.46 26.90
N LEU A 170 61.65 1.12 27.30
CA LEU A 170 60.81 0.14 26.63
C LEU A 170 60.39 0.59 25.22
N MET A 171 60.11 1.89 25.05
CA MET A 171 59.61 2.50 23.81
C MET A 171 60.71 3.03 22.89
N ASN A 172 61.96 2.61 23.13
CA ASN A 172 63.12 3.02 22.35
C ASN A 172 63.09 2.42 20.93
N GLU A 173 63.19 3.29 19.92
CA GLU A 173 63.18 2.94 18.50
C GLU A 173 64.54 3.17 17.81
N GLY A 174 65.60 3.36 18.61
CA GLY A 174 66.95 3.64 18.15
C GLY A 174 67.51 2.60 17.18
N TRP A 175 68.42 3.03 16.31
CA TRP A 175 69.07 2.20 15.29
C TRP A 175 69.95 1.07 15.87
N GLU A 176 70.31 1.17 17.15
CA GLU A 176 71.10 0.17 17.87
C GLU A 176 70.25 -0.98 18.44
N VAL A 177 68.91 -0.84 18.43
CA VAL A 177 67.97 -1.89 18.84
C VAL A 177 67.78 -2.87 17.68
N ASP A 178 67.71 -4.17 17.97
CA ASP A 178 67.48 -5.17 16.92
C ASP A 178 66.18 -4.91 16.14
N GLN A 179 66.20 -5.25 14.86
CA GLN A 179 65.12 -4.91 13.93
C GLN A 179 63.77 -5.50 14.35
N GLU A 180 63.76 -6.65 15.02
CA GLU A 180 62.55 -7.34 15.45
C GLU A 180 61.90 -6.62 16.64
N SER A 181 62.71 -6.21 17.61
CA SER A 181 62.27 -5.41 18.76
C SER A 181 61.72 -4.05 18.34
N ARG A 182 62.38 -3.37 17.38
CA ARG A 182 61.86 -2.11 16.83
C ARG A 182 60.49 -2.28 16.17
N VAL A 183 60.29 -3.38 15.43
CA VAL A 183 58.99 -3.70 14.81
C VAL A 183 57.90 -3.94 15.87
N ARG A 184 58.22 -4.64 16.96
CA ARG A 184 57.29 -4.88 18.07
C ARG A 184 56.86 -3.58 18.76
N VAL A 185 57.80 -2.70 19.09
CA VAL A 185 57.51 -1.40 19.73
C VAL A 185 56.61 -0.55 18.83
N LEU A 186 56.95 -0.44 17.54
CA LEU A 186 56.14 0.31 16.58
C LEU A 186 54.75 -0.30 16.36
N ALA A 187 54.62 -1.63 16.42
CA ALA A 187 53.32 -2.31 16.33
C ALA A 187 52.48 -2.07 17.60
N PHE A 188 53.11 -2.08 18.77
CA PHE A 188 52.46 -1.77 20.03
C PHE A 188 51.93 -0.33 20.05
N LYS A 189 52.75 0.69 19.77
CA LYS A 189 52.31 2.09 19.71
C LYS A 189 51.14 2.29 18.73
N ARG A 190 51.25 1.75 17.52
CA ARG A 190 50.19 1.83 16.49
C ARG A 190 48.87 1.21 16.92
N THR A 191 48.89 0.27 17.87
CA THR A 191 47.66 -0.34 18.42
C THR A 191 46.84 0.69 19.22
N PHE A 192 47.47 1.74 19.76
CA PHE A 192 46.83 2.73 20.64
C PHE A 192 46.74 4.15 20.03
N GLU A 193 47.41 4.41 18.89
CA GLU A 193 47.33 5.71 18.17
C GLU A 193 45.99 5.96 17.45
N PHE A 194 45.21 4.92 17.14
CA PHE A 194 43.92 5.09 16.49
C PHE A 194 42.84 5.45 17.51
N ASP A 195 42.20 6.62 17.37
CA ASP A 195 40.98 6.98 18.08
C ASP A 195 39.86 6.02 17.65
N ARG A 196 39.78 4.87 18.33
CA ARG A 196 38.92 3.73 17.96
C ARG A 196 37.44 4.09 17.99
N ASN A 197 37.08 5.23 18.60
CA ASN A 197 35.70 5.61 18.91
C ASN A 197 35.28 6.94 18.24
N LYS A 198 36.01 7.46 17.24
CA LYS A 198 35.63 8.66 16.49
C LYS A 198 34.76 8.32 15.28
N LEU A 199 33.49 7.99 15.54
CA LEU A 199 32.48 7.97 14.48
C LEU A 199 32.01 9.40 14.21
N LEU A 200 32.40 9.95 13.07
CA LEU A 200 31.76 11.12 12.47
C LEU A 200 30.38 10.68 11.99
N TYR A 201 29.34 10.92 12.79
CA TYR A 201 27.95 10.80 12.34
C TYR A 201 27.62 11.95 11.38
N ASP A 202 28.25 11.94 10.21
CA ASP A 202 27.90 12.82 9.12
C ASP A 202 27.22 12.00 8.04
N LYS A 203 25.89 12.08 8.02
CA LYS A 203 25.02 11.99 6.83
C LYS A 203 23.56 12.08 7.25
N GLU A 204 22.97 13.23 7.02
CA GLU A 204 21.52 13.33 6.76
C GLU A 204 21.14 12.28 5.71
N ILE A 205 20.30 11.32 6.10
CA ILE A 205 19.55 10.53 5.13
C ILE A 205 18.39 11.41 4.69
N LYS A 206 18.55 12.06 3.52
CA LYS A 206 17.44 12.72 2.84
C LYS A 206 16.45 11.65 2.38
N LEU A 207 15.23 11.72 2.92
CA LEU A 207 14.06 10.96 2.49
C LEU A 207 13.33 11.76 1.40
#